data_AF-A0A349K300-F1
#
_entry.id   AF-A0A349K300-F1
#
_cell.length_a   1.000
_cell.length_b   1.000
_cell.length_c   1.000
_cell.angle_alpha   90.00
_cell.angle_beta   90.00
_cell.angle_gamma   90.00
#
_symmetry.space_group_name_H-M   'P 1'
#
loop_
_entity.id
_entity.type
_entity.pdbx_description
1 polymer ?
#
loop_
_entity_poly.entity_id
_entity_poly.type
_entity_poly.pdbx_seq_one_letter_code
_entity_poly.pdbx_strand_id
1 'polypeptide(L)'
;MMPKLPNNSALLLFIGLAALFLSSCAEMDMSNKVLISIRDQKMMIVKDGVPVKSYPVSTSKFGLGDKPGSKHTPLGTMRIARKIGGGAPSGAVFKSRHRTGEILRPNSPGRDPIVSRIIWLKGMEDK
;
A
#
# COMPACT_ATOMS: atom_id res chain seq x y z
N MET A 1 36.49 43.82 -27.87
CA MET A 1 36.22 42.47 -28.37
C MET A 1 34.98 41.95 -27.64
N MET A 2 33.78 42.08 -28.24
CA MET A 2 32.52 41.73 -27.59
C MET A 2 32.24 40.23 -27.71
N PRO A 3 31.80 39.54 -26.64
CA PRO A 3 31.38 38.15 -26.74
C PRO A 3 30.07 38.08 -27.54
N LYS A 4 30.04 37.21 -28.57
CA LYS A 4 28.81 36.89 -29.30
C LYS A 4 27.81 36.24 -28.33
N LEU A 5 26.61 36.82 -28.24
CA LEU A 5 25.48 36.20 -27.55
C LEU A 5 25.12 34.87 -28.24
N PRO A 6 24.81 33.81 -27.48
CA PRO A 6 24.45 32.51 -28.05
C PRO A 6 23.13 32.62 -28.83
N ASN A 7 23.06 31.96 -29.99
CA ASN A 7 21.87 31.92 -30.85
C ASN A 7 20.63 31.39 -30.11
N ASN A 8 19.46 31.97 -30.40
CA ASN A 8 18.17 31.61 -29.79
C ASN A 8 17.82 30.12 -29.89
N SER A 9 18.29 29.42 -30.92
CA SER A 9 18.10 27.97 -31.07
C SER A 9 18.87 27.14 -30.04
N ALA A 10 20.06 27.58 -29.63
CA ALA A 10 20.81 26.94 -28.55
C ALA A 10 20.15 27.21 -27.19
N LEU A 11 19.64 28.42 -26.98
CA LEU A 11 18.90 28.78 -25.76
C LEU A 11 17.61 27.94 -25.60
N LEU A 12 16.86 27.72 -26.68
CA LEU A 12 15.67 26.87 -26.69
C LEU A 12 16.00 25.38 -26.46
N LEU A 13 17.13 24.89 -26.98
CA LEU A 13 17.58 23.51 -26.74
C LEU A 13 18.00 23.29 -25.27
N PHE A 14 18.65 24.28 -24.65
CA PHE A 14 19.03 24.25 -23.24
C PHE A 14 17.81 24.30 -22.31
N ILE A 15 16.79 25.12 -22.64
CA ILE A 15 15.53 25.17 -21.87
C ILE A 15 14.75 23.85 -22.00
N GLY A 16 14.71 23.25 -23.19
CA GLY A 16 14.07 21.95 -23.43
C GLY A 16 14.76 20.79 -22.68
N LEU A 17 16.09 20.82 -22.57
CA LEU A 17 16.85 19.82 -21.82
C LEU A 17 16.65 19.97 -20.30
N ALA A 18 16.55 21.19 -19.78
CA ALA A 18 16.28 21.45 -18.36
C ALA A 18 14.87 21.02 -17.93
N ALA A 19 13.87 21.13 -18.81
CA ALA A 19 12.50 20.67 -18.54
C ALA A 19 12.40 19.13 -18.44
N LEU A 20 13.31 18.38 -19.09
CA LEU A 20 13.38 16.93 -18.97
C LEU A 20 13.98 16.45 -17.63
N PHE A 21 14.71 17.31 -16.91
CA PHE A 21 15.26 16.99 -15.58
C PHE A 21 14.29 17.24 -14.42
N LEU A 22 13.19 17.97 -14.65
CA LEU A 22 12.15 18.22 -13.64
C LEU A 22 11.05 17.15 -13.63
N SER A 23 11.13 16.16 -14.53
CA SER A 23 10.10 15.15 -14.65
C SER A 23 10.29 14.04 -13.61
N SER A 24 9.59 14.23 -12.50
CA SER A 24 8.95 13.17 -11.71
C SER A 24 9.86 12.30 -10.84
N CYS A 25 10.40 12.89 -9.77
CA CYS A 25 10.40 12.15 -8.50
C CYS A 25 8.94 12.00 -8.06
N ALA A 26 8.32 10.86 -8.36
CA ALA A 26 7.06 10.50 -7.73
C ALA A 26 7.36 10.33 -6.23
N GLU A 27 7.18 11.40 -5.46
CA GLU A 27 7.32 11.36 -4.01
C GLU A 27 6.25 10.39 -3.50
N MET A 28 6.68 9.23 -3.01
CA MET A 28 5.74 8.31 -2.36
C MET A 28 5.18 9.04 -1.15
N ASP A 29 3.86 9.19 -1.09
CA ASP A 29 3.18 9.75 0.06
C ASP A 29 3.43 8.86 1.30
N MET A 30 4.45 9.22 2.07
CA MET A 30 4.81 8.55 3.32
C MET A 30 4.12 9.19 4.53
N SER A 31 3.21 10.16 4.33
CA SER A 31 2.47 10.79 5.43
C SER A 31 1.62 9.77 6.19
N ASN A 32 1.00 8.81 5.48
CA ASN A 32 0.12 7.82 6.07
C ASN A 32 0.78 6.43 6.04
N LYS A 33 1.06 5.87 7.22
CA LYS A 33 1.64 4.53 7.38
C LYS A 33 0.75 3.65 8.23
N VAL A 34 0.86 2.36 7.98
CA VAL A 34 0.30 1.31 8.84
C VAL A 34 1.46 0.46 9.33
N LEU A 35 1.66 0.46 10.65
CA LEU A 35 2.66 -0.40 11.31
C LEU A 35 1.95 -1.61 11.88
N ILE A 36 2.46 -2.81 11.60
CA ILE A 36 1.90 -4.07 12.10
C ILE A 36 2.97 -4.73 12.97
N SER A 37 2.71 -4.84 14.26
CA SER A 37 3.50 -5.66 15.17
C SER A 37 2.90 -7.06 15.22
N ILE A 38 3.64 -8.03 14.70
CA ILE A 38 3.24 -9.44 14.78
C ILE A 38 3.37 -9.95 16.22
N ARG A 39 4.41 -9.56 16.95
CA ARG A 39 4.58 -9.98 18.35
C ARG A 39 3.40 -9.53 19.21
N ASP A 40 2.95 -8.30 19.02
CA ASP A 40 1.91 -7.71 19.86
C ASP A 40 0.49 -7.92 19.31
N GLN A 41 0.37 -8.52 18.11
CA GLN A 41 -0.90 -8.69 17.38
C GLN A 41 -1.68 -7.36 17.27
N LYS A 42 -0.97 -6.30 16.90
CA LYS A 42 -1.51 -4.94 16.80
C LYS A 42 -1.16 -4.27 15.48
N MET A 43 -2.12 -3.53 14.97
CA MET A 43 -1.94 -2.59 13.87
C MET A 43 -2.03 -1.16 14.42
N MET A 44 -1.15 -0.28 13.98
CA MET A 44 -1.13 1.14 14.32
C MET A 44 -1.20 1.97 13.04
N ILE A 45 -2.09 2.95 13.02
CA ILE A 45 -2.14 3.98 11.99
C ILE A 45 -1.27 5.14 12.45
N VAL A 46 -0.34 5.55 11.59
CA VAL A 46 0.57 6.67 11.82
C VAL A 46 0.33 7.70 10.72
N LYS A 47 0.08 8.95 11.09
CA LYS A 47 -0.09 10.07 10.18
C LYS A 47 0.94 11.14 10.50
N ASP A 48 1.71 11.57 9.50
CA ASP A 48 2.77 12.58 9.63
C ASP A 48 3.78 12.24 10.75
N GLY A 49 4.09 10.94 10.89
CA GLY A 49 4.96 10.41 11.96
C GLY A 49 4.29 10.26 13.32
N VAL A 50 3.04 10.71 13.50
CA VAL A 50 2.31 10.66 14.77
C VAL A 50 1.35 9.46 14.81
N PRO A 51 1.40 8.60 15.84
CA PRO A 51 0.40 7.56 16.07
C PRO A 51 -1.00 8.15 16.25
N VAL A 52 -1.96 7.71 15.43
CA VAL A 52 -3.35 8.20 15.48
C VAL A 52 -4.27 7.21 16.17
N LYS A 53 -4.13 5.91 15.86
CA LYS A 53 -5.02 4.87 16.38
C LYS A 53 -4.38 3.49 16.31
N SER A 54 -4.76 2.61 17.22
CA SER A 54 -4.37 1.20 17.20
C SER A 54 -5.58 0.28 17.24
N TYR A 55 -5.43 -0.88 16.60
CA TYR A 55 -6.43 -1.93 16.55
C TYR A 55 -5.78 -3.29 16.80
N PRO A 56 -6.47 -4.23 17.48
CA PRO A 56 -6.04 -5.62 17.50
C PRO A 56 -6.15 -6.21 16.09
N VAL A 57 -5.23 -7.11 15.75
CA VAL A 57 -5.24 -7.86 14.50
C VAL A 57 -4.86 -9.31 14.75
N SER A 58 -5.19 -10.19 13.81
CA SER A 58 -4.66 -11.55 13.76
C SER A 58 -3.72 -11.69 12.56
N THR A 59 -2.53 -12.24 12.76
CA THR A 59 -1.62 -12.62 11.67
C THR A 59 -1.72 -14.12 11.38
N SER A 60 -0.99 -14.61 10.39
CA SER A 60 -1.04 -16.03 10.04
C SER A 60 -0.61 -16.91 11.22
N LYS A 61 -1.38 -17.97 11.49
CA LYS A 61 -1.01 -19.02 12.44
C LYS A 61 0.26 -19.79 12.06
N PHE A 62 0.68 -19.70 10.79
CA PHE A 62 1.87 -20.37 10.28
C PHE A 62 3.16 -19.57 10.55
N GLY A 63 3.04 -18.39 11.15
CA GLY A 63 4.19 -17.57 11.54
C GLY A 63 4.72 -16.69 10.41
N LEU A 64 6.02 -16.37 10.48
CA LEU A 64 6.69 -15.40 9.61
C LEU A 64 7.34 -16.07 8.41
N GLY A 65 7.33 -15.38 7.27
CA GLY A 65 7.99 -15.83 6.04
C GLY A 65 7.25 -15.38 4.78
N ASP A 66 7.92 -15.51 3.63
CA ASP A 66 7.48 -14.94 2.36
C ASP A 66 7.59 -15.95 1.19
N LYS A 67 7.87 -17.23 1.49
CA LYS A 67 7.93 -18.30 0.50
C LYS A 67 6.56 -18.47 -0.19
N PRO A 68 6.49 -18.59 -1.52
CA PRO A 68 5.24 -18.83 -2.23
C PRO A 68 4.49 -20.06 -1.65
N GLY A 69 3.19 -19.91 -1.42
CA GLY A 69 2.35 -20.98 -0.88
C GLY A 69 2.48 -21.28 0.62
N SER A 70 3.43 -20.64 1.33
CA SER A 70 3.64 -20.87 2.78
C SER A 70 2.46 -20.48 3.66
N LYS A 71 1.63 -19.54 3.19
CA LYS A 71 0.57 -18.89 4.00
C LYS A 71 1.13 -18.12 5.21
N HIS A 72 2.43 -17.90 5.30
CA HIS A 72 3.05 -17.11 6.36
C HIS A 72 2.74 -15.61 6.19
N THR A 73 2.98 -14.82 7.23
CA THR A 73 2.96 -13.36 7.15
C THR A 73 4.37 -12.86 6.81
N PRO A 74 4.58 -12.20 5.66
CA PRO A 74 5.89 -11.67 5.31
C PRO A 74 6.25 -10.47 6.19
N LEU A 75 7.55 -10.28 6.42
CA LEU A 75 8.11 -9.06 6.99
C LEU A 75 8.46 -8.07 5.87
N GLY A 76 8.88 -6.87 6.27
CA GLY A 76 9.41 -5.86 5.38
C GLY A 76 8.42 -4.78 4.98
N THR A 77 8.86 -3.90 4.08
CA THR A 77 8.04 -2.78 3.61
C THR A 77 7.05 -3.24 2.54
N MET A 78 5.78 -2.90 2.75
CA MET A 78 4.68 -3.26 1.87
C MET A 78 3.95 -2.00 1.41
N ARG A 79 3.55 -1.97 0.13
CA ARG A 79 2.62 -0.94 -0.37
C ARG A 79 1.26 -1.54 -0.67
N ILE A 80 0.20 -0.73 -0.53
CA ILE A 80 -1.13 -1.11 -0.98
C ILE A 80 -1.13 -1.11 -2.52
N ALA A 81 -1.27 -2.29 -3.10
CA ALA A 81 -1.38 -2.47 -4.55
C ALA A 81 -2.83 -2.37 -5.04
N ARG A 82 -3.80 -2.80 -4.23
CA ARG A 82 -5.22 -2.70 -4.57
C ARG A 82 -6.10 -2.67 -3.31
N LYS A 83 -7.19 -1.93 -3.35
CA LYS A 83 -8.26 -1.94 -2.33
C LYS A 83 -9.51 -2.51 -2.98
N ILE A 84 -10.14 -3.49 -2.36
CA ILE A 84 -11.32 -4.18 -2.90
C ILE A 84 -12.44 -4.14 -1.87
N GLY A 85 -13.68 -3.97 -2.34
CA GLY A 85 -14.87 -3.87 -1.50
C GLY A 85 -15.22 -2.45 -1.07
N GLY A 86 -14.73 -1.41 -1.76
CA GLY A 86 -15.17 -0.03 -1.53
C GLY A 86 -16.70 0.08 -1.59
N GLY A 87 -17.31 0.76 -0.61
CA GLY A 87 -18.76 0.89 -0.49
C GLY A 87 -19.52 -0.38 -0.07
N ALA A 88 -18.86 -1.53 0.10
CA ALA A 88 -19.53 -2.73 0.58
C ALA A 88 -19.99 -2.56 2.03
N PRO A 89 -21.18 -3.09 2.40
CA PRO A 89 -21.66 -3.03 3.77
C PRO A 89 -20.80 -3.87 4.71
N SER A 90 -20.86 -3.56 6.01
CA SER A 90 -20.19 -4.34 7.04
C SER A 90 -20.64 -5.80 6.96
N GLY A 91 -19.68 -6.72 6.99
CA GLY A 91 -19.96 -8.16 6.94
C GLY A 91 -20.17 -8.72 5.54
N ALA A 92 -20.13 -7.90 4.48
CA ALA A 92 -20.23 -8.40 3.10
C ALA A 92 -19.11 -9.40 2.79
N VAL A 93 -19.47 -10.59 2.32
CA VAL A 93 -18.54 -11.71 2.09
C VAL A 93 -17.91 -11.63 0.70
N PHE A 94 -16.63 -11.99 0.64
CA PHE A 94 -15.85 -12.10 -0.60
C PHE A 94 -15.25 -13.49 -0.78
N LYS A 95 -15.32 -14.02 -2.02
CA LYS A 95 -14.62 -15.24 -2.45
C LYS A 95 -13.82 -14.93 -3.71
N SER A 96 -12.55 -15.34 -3.73
CA SER A 96 -11.64 -15.04 -4.86
C SER A 96 -11.65 -13.56 -5.27
N ARG A 97 -11.77 -12.66 -4.27
CA ARG A 97 -11.86 -11.19 -4.41
C ARG A 97 -13.16 -10.64 -5.03
N HIS A 98 -14.19 -11.47 -5.22
CA HIS A 98 -15.49 -11.05 -5.72
C HIS A 98 -16.53 -11.11 -4.59
N ARG A 99 -17.42 -10.11 -4.51
CA ARG A 99 -18.51 -10.09 -3.53
C ARG A 99 -19.48 -11.23 -3.85
N THR A 100 -19.87 -12.01 -2.84
CA THR A 100 -20.74 -13.18 -3.03
C THR A 100 -22.24 -12.86 -2.93
N GLY A 101 -22.59 -11.70 -2.37
CA GLY A 101 -23.96 -11.30 -2.04
C GLY A 101 -24.33 -11.58 -0.59
N GLU A 102 -23.66 -12.53 0.06
CA GLU A 102 -23.82 -12.85 1.47
C GLU A 102 -23.31 -11.71 2.38
N ILE A 103 -24.00 -11.48 3.49
CA ILE A 103 -23.64 -10.51 4.54
C ILE A 103 -23.72 -11.24 5.88
N LEU A 104 -22.61 -11.28 6.61
CA LEU A 104 -22.52 -11.93 7.92
C LEU A 104 -22.50 -10.92 9.05
N ARG A 105 -23.01 -11.32 10.22
CA ARG A 105 -22.81 -10.55 11.45
C ARG A 105 -21.37 -10.76 11.92
N PRO A 106 -20.77 -9.78 12.61
CA PRO A 106 -19.50 -9.99 13.30
C PRO A 106 -19.57 -11.24 14.20
N ASN A 107 -18.53 -12.07 14.16
CA ASN A 107 -18.41 -13.30 14.96
C ASN A 107 -19.51 -14.36 14.70
N SER A 108 -20.15 -14.38 13.53
CA SER A 108 -21.04 -15.48 13.15
C SER A 108 -20.30 -16.83 13.21
N PRO A 109 -20.90 -17.87 13.82
CA PRO A 109 -20.27 -19.18 13.94
C PRO A 109 -20.15 -19.88 12.58
N GLY A 110 -19.15 -20.74 12.43
CA GLY A 110 -18.91 -21.54 11.24
C GLY A 110 -17.57 -21.22 10.58
N ARG A 111 -17.56 -21.09 9.26
CA ARG A 111 -16.37 -20.77 8.47
C ARG A 111 -15.89 -19.33 8.72
N ASP A 112 -14.62 -19.07 8.37
CA ASP A 112 -13.97 -17.75 8.47
C ASP A 112 -13.77 -17.13 7.07
N PRO A 113 -14.82 -16.51 6.48
CA PRO A 113 -14.71 -15.86 5.19
C PRO A 113 -14.09 -14.47 5.31
N ILE A 114 -13.51 -14.00 4.23
CA ILE A 114 -13.07 -12.61 4.16
C ILE A 114 -14.29 -11.69 4.02
N VAL A 115 -14.40 -10.69 4.90
CA VAL A 115 -15.53 -9.76 4.95
C VAL A 115 -15.12 -8.30 4.78
N SER A 116 -16.06 -7.47 4.34
CA SER A 116 -16.01 -6.00 4.27
C SER A 116 -15.00 -5.41 3.29
N ARG A 117 -13.70 -5.74 3.40
CA ARG A 117 -12.61 -5.16 2.62
C ARG A 117 -11.47 -6.17 2.42
N ILE A 118 -10.80 -6.08 1.27
CA ILE A 118 -9.51 -6.73 1.02
C ILE A 118 -8.49 -5.64 0.67
N ILE A 119 -7.39 -5.58 1.41
CA ILE A 119 -6.24 -4.74 1.11
C ILE A 119 -5.16 -5.65 0.55
N TRP A 120 -4.91 -5.54 -0.76
CA TRP A 120 -3.91 -6.32 -1.45
C TRP A 120 -2.57 -5.60 -1.39
N LEU A 121 -1.54 -6.29 -0.90
CA LEU A 121 -0.22 -5.71 -0.67
C LEU A 121 0.79 -6.20 -1.71
N LYS A 122 1.82 -5.39 -1.95
CA LYS A 122 3.01 -5.75 -2.71
C LYS A 122 4.25 -5.42 -1.87
N GLY A 123 5.18 -6.38 -1.76
CA GLY A 123 6.48 -6.16 -1.14
C GLY A 123 7.33 -5.20 -1.97
N MET A 124 8.10 -4.37 -1.28
CA MET A 124 8.93 -3.32 -1.86
C MET A 124 10.42 -3.63 -1.82
N GLU A 125 10.81 -4.73 -1.18
CA GLU A 125 12.19 -5.18 -1.07
C GLU A 125 12.55 -6.07 -2.26
N ASP A 126 13.79 -5.93 -2.73
CA ASP A 126 14.38 -6.82 -3.71
C ASP A 126 14.68 -8.19 -3.05
N LYS A 127 14.61 -9.26 -3.84
CA LYS A 127 14.85 -10.63 -3.39
C LYS A 127 16.18 -11.16 -3.89
#